data_AF-A0A1S3KAU0-F1
#
_entry.id   AF-A0A1S3KAU0-F1
#
_cell.length_a   1.000
_cell.length_b   1.000
_cell.length_c   1.000
_cell.angle_alpha   90.00
_cell.angle_beta   90.00
_cell.angle_gamma   90.00
#
_symmetry.space_group_name_H-M   'P 1'
#
loop_
_entity.id
_entity.type
_entity.pdbx_description
1 polymer ?
#
loop_
_entity_poly.entity_id
_entity_poly.type
_entity_poly.pdbx_seq_one_letter_code
_entity_poly.pdbx_strand_id
1 'polypeptide(L)'
;MAEASTETGSPESKTYLKSILTIFEKSKDYDLIKQYLEDCIGSNQPSEDEKKRSADSWLYWARQQTMLKVVSAEIPEGILPQGLRGRILDAKVFAKGRPDDPIYDNHPEIRAKVARGNCFLEIENGADKSATCWIYALKKFTGGLGDDDDTDREDDVTWRRYFLKPLEEAKWVVCTRKANGEAGHFSCRKLAGHYMLCAGSKNVHMVFRTRDDINKYQDGRFLVAKEVSLAVMTLLEEMTEEEKIRYKLENSALSMWN
;
A
#
# COMPACT_ATOMS: atom_id res chain seq x y z
N MET A 1 -40.10 1.25 -12.98
CA MET A 1 -39.40 0.07 -12.45
C MET A 1 -38.41 -0.35 -13.51
N ALA A 2 -37.16 0.08 -13.38
CA ALA A 2 -36.05 -0.32 -14.23
C ALA A 2 -35.01 -0.89 -13.27
N GLU A 3 -34.74 -2.18 -13.41
CA GLU A 3 -33.72 -2.90 -12.67
C GLU A 3 -32.35 -2.41 -13.17
N ALA A 4 -31.54 -1.86 -12.26
CA ALA A 4 -30.15 -1.56 -12.52
C ALA A 4 -29.35 -2.85 -12.30
N SER A 5 -28.88 -3.44 -13.39
CA SER A 5 -27.91 -4.52 -13.37
C SER A 5 -26.55 -3.96 -12.92
N THR A 6 -26.16 -4.28 -11.70
CA THR A 6 -24.79 -4.09 -11.23
C THR A 6 -23.92 -5.20 -11.83
N GLU A 7 -23.29 -4.93 -12.99
CA GLU A 7 -22.27 -5.81 -13.53
C GLU A 7 -21.06 -5.86 -12.59
N THR A 8 -20.84 -7.06 -12.09
CA THR A 8 -19.73 -7.49 -11.26
C THR A 8 -18.45 -7.53 -12.09
N GLY A 9 -17.31 -7.25 -11.43
CA GLY A 9 -16.00 -7.07 -12.06
C GLY A 9 -15.64 -8.15 -13.09
N SER A 10 -14.99 -7.71 -14.18
CA SER A 10 -14.73 -8.55 -15.35
C SER A 10 -14.02 -9.87 -15.00
N PRO A 11 -14.35 -10.99 -15.67
CA PRO A 11 -13.65 -12.28 -15.54
C PRO A 11 -12.12 -12.23 -15.74
N GLU A 12 -11.60 -11.17 -16.35
CA GLU A 12 -10.18 -10.99 -16.68
C GLU A 12 -9.31 -10.76 -15.43
N SER A 13 -9.85 -10.09 -14.40
CA SER A 13 -9.11 -9.81 -13.17
C SER A 13 -8.85 -11.06 -12.33
N LYS A 14 -9.79 -12.02 -12.32
CA LYS A 14 -9.66 -13.33 -11.63
C LYS A 14 -8.67 -14.25 -12.35
N THR A 15 -8.51 -14.09 -13.67
CA THR A 15 -7.55 -14.84 -14.49
C THR A 15 -6.12 -14.34 -14.28
N TYR A 16 -5.95 -13.04 -13.99
CA TYR A 16 -4.63 -12.40 -13.86
C TYR A 16 -3.85 -12.86 -12.61
N LEU A 17 -4.46 -12.83 -11.42
CA LEU A 17 -3.80 -13.27 -10.17
C LEU A 17 -3.50 -14.77 -10.17
N LYS A 18 -4.41 -15.60 -10.72
CA LYS A 18 -4.17 -17.03 -10.95
C LYS A 18 -3.01 -17.26 -11.92
N SER A 19 -2.88 -16.47 -12.99
CA SER A 19 -1.79 -16.63 -13.97
C SER A 19 -0.41 -16.28 -13.40
N ILE A 20 -0.28 -15.19 -12.63
CA ILE A 20 0.99 -14.80 -11.99
C ILE A 20 1.48 -15.89 -11.04
N LEU A 21 0.59 -16.41 -10.18
CA LEU A 21 0.96 -17.45 -9.21
C LEU A 21 1.19 -18.82 -9.86
N THR A 22 0.45 -19.17 -10.92
CA THR A 22 0.68 -20.40 -11.70
C THR A 22 2.02 -20.34 -12.46
N ILE A 23 2.43 -19.16 -12.92
CA ILE A 23 3.76 -18.93 -13.51
C ILE A 23 4.86 -19.12 -12.45
N PHE A 24 4.64 -18.66 -11.22
CA PHE A 24 5.58 -18.84 -10.13
C PHE A 24 5.68 -20.29 -9.65
N GLU A 25 4.56 -21.01 -9.45
CA GLU A 25 4.56 -22.39 -8.98
C GLU A 25 5.11 -23.40 -10.01
N LYS A 26 5.02 -23.08 -11.31
CA LYS A 26 5.59 -23.90 -12.40
C LYS A 26 6.99 -23.45 -12.82
N SER A 27 7.50 -22.36 -12.27
CA SER A 27 8.85 -21.90 -12.50
C SER A 27 9.84 -22.84 -11.80
N LYS A 28 10.89 -23.26 -12.50
CA LYS A 28 12.02 -23.99 -11.90
C LYS A 28 12.73 -23.19 -10.80
N ASP A 29 12.41 -21.90 -10.69
CA ASP A 29 13.02 -20.95 -9.76
C ASP A 29 12.09 -20.60 -8.58
N TYR A 30 10.95 -21.29 -8.41
CA TYR A 30 10.02 -21.03 -7.28
C TYR A 30 10.75 -21.09 -5.94
N ASP A 31 11.54 -22.14 -5.72
CA ASP A 31 12.28 -22.34 -4.47
C ASP A 31 13.34 -21.26 -4.27
N LEU A 32 13.95 -20.76 -5.36
CA LEU A 32 14.94 -19.68 -5.30
C LEU A 32 14.29 -18.32 -4.98
N ILE A 33 13.13 -18.04 -5.59
CA ILE A 33 12.35 -16.82 -5.32
C ILE A 33 11.80 -16.86 -3.90
N LYS A 34 11.30 -18.01 -3.46
CA LYS A 34 10.83 -18.24 -2.10
C LYS A 34 11.97 -18.06 -1.11
N GLN A 35 13.14 -18.67 -1.35
CA GLN A 35 14.32 -18.50 -0.51
C GLN A 35 14.78 -17.03 -0.47
N TYR A 36 14.79 -16.33 -1.61
CA TYR A 36 15.12 -14.90 -1.64
C TYR A 36 14.12 -14.06 -0.84
N LEU A 37 12.81 -14.33 -0.95
CA LEU A 37 11.78 -13.67 -0.16
C LEU A 37 11.94 -14.00 1.33
N GLU A 38 12.21 -15.25 1.67
CA GLU A 38 12.48 -15.71 3.04
C GLU A 38 13.74 -15.08 3.62
N ASP A 39 14.81 -14.92 2.84
CA ASP A 39 16.04 -14.22 3.25
C ASP A 39 15.80 -12.72 3.44
N CYS A 40 15.00 -12.10 2.55
CA CYS A 40 14.58 -10.70 2.66
C CYS A 40 13.64 -10.46 3.85
N ILE A 41 12.81 -11.43 4.22
CA ILE A 41 11.82 -11.34 5.29
C ILE A 41 12.41 -11.77 6.65
N GLY A 42 13.35 -12.73 6.64
CA GLY A 42 13.82 -13.50 7.79
C GLY A 42 15.09 -13.00 8.45
N SER A 43 15.82 -12.05 7.88
CA SER A 43 17.04 -11.50 8.49
C SER A 43 16.77 -10.13 9.13
N ASN A 44 16.71 -10.09 10.46
CA ASN A 44 16.60 -8.88 11.29
C ASN A 44 15.35 -8.00 11.07
N GLN A 45 14.17 -8.56 11.31
CA GLN A 45 12.97 -7.73 11.48
C GLN A 45 13.18 -6.76 12.65
N PRO A 46 13.01 -5.44 12.46
CA PRO A 46 13.12 -4.49 13.55
C PRO A 46 12.06 -4.80 14.60
N SER A 47 12.44 -4.64 15.87
CA SER A 47 11.52 -4.69 17.00
C SER A 47 10.40 -3.66 16.84
N GLU A 48 9.28 -3.85 17.54
CA GLU A 48 8.17 -2.88 17.49
C GLU A 48 8.61 -1.48 17.95
N ASP A 49 9.50 -1.39 18.94
CA ASP A 49 10.05 -0.10 19.38
C ASP A 49 10.96 0.55 18.33
N GLU A 50 11.75 -0.24 17.59
CA GLU A 50 12.52 0.27 16.45
C GLU A 50 11.62 0.74 15.31
N LYS A 51 10.54 0.03 15.01
CA LYS A 51 9.54 0.43 14.02
C LYS A 51 8.86 1.74 14.42
N LYS A 52 8.47 1.89 15.68
CA LYS A 52 7.88 3.13 16.22
C LYS A 52 8.85 4.31 16.13
N ARG A 53 10.09 4.15 16.62
CA ARG A 53 11.13 5.18 16.52
C ARG A 53 11.44 5.55 15.08
N SER A 54 11.49 4.57 14.19
CA SER A 54 11.71 4.78 12.75
C SER A 54 10.57 5.58 12.12
N ALA A 55 9.32 5.25 12.44
CA ALA A 55 8.15 5.99 11.98
C ALA A 55 8.13 7.44 12.50
N ASP A 56 8.37 7.65 13.80
CA ASP A 56 8.44 8.98 14.40
C ASP A 56 9.55 9.83 13.77
N SER A 57 10.75 9.26 13.62
CA SER A 57 11.88 9.93 12.98
C SER A 57 11.59 10.26 11.51
N TRP A 58 10.91 9.36 10.78
CA TRP A 58 10.55 9.58 9.39
C TRP A 58 9.49 10.68 9.26
N LEU A 59 8.45 10.66 10.09
CA LEU A 59 7.40 11.68 10.11
C LEU A 59 7.95 13.05 10.52
N TYR A 60 8.87 13.08 11.49
CA TYR A 60 9.58 14.29 11.86
C TYR A 60 10.34 14.86 10.66
N TRP A 61 11.17 14.04 9.99
CA TRP A 61 11.89 14.46 8.78
C TRP A 61 10.94 14.96 7.69
N ALA A 62 9.85 14.24 7.42
CA ALA A 62 8.90 14.58 6.36
C ALA A 62 8.22 15.93 6.62
N ARG A 63 7.88 16.25 7.87
CA ARG A 63 7.30 17.54 8.27
C ARG A 63 8.27 18.72 8.10
N GLN A 64 9.59 18.47 8.06
CA GLN A 64 10.59 19.50 7.77
C GLN A 64 10.77 19.75 6.27
N GLN A 65 10.23 18.90 5.40
CA GLN A 65 10.36 19.05 3.94
C GLN A 65 9.24 19.91 3.38
N THR A 66 9.57 21.04 2.75
CA THR A 66 8.59 21.94 2.11
C THR A 66 7.86 21.30 0.92
N MET A 67 8.48 20.28 0.32
CA MET A 67 7.96 19.53 -0.83
C MET A 67 7.12 18.32 -0.44
N LEU A 68 7.00 18.04 0.86
CA LEU A 68 6.14 16.97 1.37
C LEU A 68 4.97 17.56 2.13
N LYS A 69 3.86 16.83 2.11
CA LYS A 69 2.70 17.14 2.94
C LYS A 69 2.30 15.89 3.69
N VAL A 70 2.24 16.02 5.01
CA VAL A 70 1.63 15.02 5.91
C VAL A 70 0.20 15.46 6.16
N VAL A 71 -0.76 14.71 5.62
CA VAL A 71 -2.20 14.97 5.78
C VAL A 71 -2.71 14.10 6.91
N SER A 72 -3.34 14.72 7.89
CA SER A 72 -3.93 14.03 9.04
C SER A 72 -5.41 13.74 8.83
N ALA A 73 -5.86 12.60 9.34
CA ALA A 73 -7.22 12.12 9.22
C ALA A 73 -7.65 11.34 10.46
N GLU A 74 -8.56 11.91 11.25
CA GLU A 74 -9.13 11.19 12.40
C GLU A 74 -9.81 9.90 11.96
N ILE A 75 -9.61 8.84 12.74
CA ILE A 75 -10.30 7.57 12.54
C ILE A 75 -11.66 7.65 13.26
N PRO A 76 -12.78 7.42 12.56
CA PRO A 76 -14.10 7.44 13.16
C PRO A 76 -14.23 6.55 14.40
N GLU A 77 -15.07 6.97 15.33
CA GLU A 77 -15.32 6.26 16.58
C GLU A 77 -15.83 4.83 16.32
N GLY A 78 -15.39 3.91 17.18
CA GLY A 78 -15.76 2.50 17.11
C GLY A 78 -15.11 1.70 15.99
N ILE A 79 -14.18 2.27 15.21
CA ILE A 79 -13.32 1.50 14.30
C ILE A 79 -12.14 0.88 15.05
N LEU A 80 -11.43 1.67 15.85
CA LEU A 80 -10.31 1.18 16.67
C LEU A 80 -10.82 0.33 17.86
N PRO A 81 -9.97 -0.54 18.43
CA PRO A 81 -10.26 -1.26 19.67
C PRO A 81 -10.71 -0.32 20.79
N GLN A 82 -11.54 -0.84 21.71
CA GLN A 82 -12.18 -0.05 22.74
C GLN A 82 -11.16 0.76 23.56
N GLY A 83 -11.45 2.06 23.74
CA GLY A 83 -10.61 2.98 24.50
C GLY A 83 -9.44 3.57 23.71
N LEU A 84 -9.16 3.10 22.49
CA LEU A 84 -8.15 3.71 21.63
C LEU A 84 -8.75 4.79 20.73
N ARG A 85 -7.96 5.84 20.50
CA ARG A 85 -8.18 6.90 19.53
C ARG A 85 -6.92 7.04 18.69
N GLY A 86 -7.09 7.45 17.46
CA GLY A 86 -5.99 7.56 16.54
C GLY A 86 -6.39 8.20 15.22
N ARG A 87 -5.38 8.44 14.42
CA ARG A 87 -5.52 9.09 13.13
C ARG A 87 -4.55 8.51 12.12
N ILE A 88 -4.94 8.61 10.86
CA ILE A 88 -4.10 8.29 9.72
C ILE A 88 -3.29 9.52 9.33
N LEU A 89 -2.01 9.30 9.07
CA LEU A 89 -1.08 10.29 8.56
C LEU A 89 -0.61 9.85 7.17
N ASP A 90 -1.19 10.44 6.14
CA ASP A 90 -0.81 10.22 4.75
C ASP A 90 0.30 11.18 4.35
N ALA A 91 1.49 10.66 4.05
CA ALA A 91 2.63 11.46 3.64
C ALA A 91 2.90 11.33 2.14
N LYS A 92 2.84 12.47 1.43
CA LYS A 92 2.97 12.52 -0.02
C LYS A 92 3.82 13.71 -0.47
N VAL A 93 4.38 13.58 -1.67
CA VAL A 93 4.93 14.72 -2.39
C VAL A 93 3.82 15.72 -2.67
N PHE A 94 4.11 16.99 -2.42
CA PHE A 94 3.19 18.09 -2.60
C PHE A 94 3.83 19.17 -3.45
N ALA A 95 3.30 19.32 -4.67
CA ALA A 95 3.64 20.40 -5.57
C ALA A 95 2.37 21.21 -5.86
N LYS A 96 2.32 22.47 -5.41
CA LYS A 96 1.13 23.31 -5.61
C LYS A 96 0.96 23.62 -7.10
N GLY A 97 -0.03 23.00 -7.73
CA GLY A 97 -0.37 23.23 -9.15
C GLY A 97 0.66 22.72 -10.15
N ARG A 98 1.52 21.76 -9.76
CA ARG A 98 2.54 21.17 -10.64
C ARG A 98 2.56 19.64 -10.48
N PRO A 99 3.04 18.88 -11.47
CA PRO A 99 3.27 17.44 -11.35
C PRO A 99 4.25 17.09 -10.22
N ASP A 100 4.18 15.85 -9.71
CA ASP A 100 5.12 15.36 -8.69
C ASP A 100 6.48 14.93 -9.28
N ASP A 101 6.56 14.64 -10.58
CA ASP A 101 7.77 14.14 -11.25
C ASP A 101 9.00 15.04 -11.09
N PRO A 102 8.93 16.38 -11.28
CA PRO A 102 10.11 17.23 -11.12
C PRO A 102 10.69 17.21 -9.70
N ILE A 103 9.87 16.93 -8.68
CA ILE A 103 10.37 16.81 -7.31
C ILE A 103 11.15 15.50 -7.18
N TYR A 104 10.60 14.39 -7.67
CA TYR A 104 11.31 13.10 -7.65
C TYR A 104 12.60 13.11 -8.49
N ASP A 105 12.63 13.84 -9.61
CA ASP A 105 13.80 13.94 -10.48
C ASP A 105 14.95 14.69 -9.79
N ASN A 106 14.64 15.79 -9.12
CA ASN A 106 15.64 16.73 -8.56
C ASN A 106 16.00 16.48 -7.09
N HIS A 107 15.26 15.63 -6.37
CA HIS A 107 15.47 15.37 -4.93
C HIS A 107 15.71 13.88 -4.63
N PRO A 108 16.97 13.40 -4.72
CA PRO A 108 17.33 12.00 -4.49
C PRO A 108 16.86 11.45 -3.14
N GLU A 109 16.87 12.27 -2.09
CA GLU A 109 16.42 11.89 -0.75
C GLU A 109 14.92 11.62 -0.69
N ILE A 110 14.10 12.41 -1.41
CA ILE A 110 12.66 12.18 -1.53
C ILE A 110 12.42 10.91 -2.33
N ARG A 111 13.10 10.74 -3.48
CA ARG A 111 13.03 9.53 -4.31
C ARG A 111 13.42 8.26 -3.54
N ALA A 112 14.43 8.35 -2.69
CA ALA A 112 14.91 7.22 -1.90
C ALA A 112 13.99 6.87 -0.72
N LYS A 113 13.25 7.83 -0.14
CA LYS A 113 12.50 7.62 1.11
C LYS A 113 10.97 7.59 0.95
N VAL A 114 10.42 8.27 -0.04
CA VAL A 114 8.98 8.56 -0.12
C VAL A 114 8.32 7.68 -1.18
N ALA A 115 7.57 6.66 -0.73
CA ALA A 115 6.70 5.88 -1.60
C ALA A 115 5.52 6.70 -2.14
N ARG A 116 4.94 6.28 -3.27
CA ARG A 116 3.65 6.81 -3.74
C ARG A 116 2.51 6.10 -3.02
N GLY A 117 2.41 6.35 -1.71
CA GLY A 117 1.49 5.68 -0.79
C GLY A 117 2.20 5.38 0.53
N ASN A 118 2.57 6.41 1.30
CA ASN A 118 3.02 6.25 2.68
C ASN A 118 1.88 6.60 3.61
N CYS A 119 1.41 5.64 4.39
CA CYS A 119 0.40 5.83 5.41
C CYS A 119 0.91 5.32 6.75
N PHE A 120 0.74 6.15 7.77
CA PHE A 120 1.04 5.83 9.16
C PHE A 120 -0.23 5.86 9.98
N LEU A 121 -0.32 4.95 10.95
CA LEU A 121 -1.31 5.03 12.01
C LEU A 121 -0.64 5.65 13.24
N GLU A 122 -1.20 6.74 13.74
CA GLU A 122 -0.83 7.33 15.03
C GLU A 122 -1.92 7.02 16.05
N ILE A 123 -1.55 6.27 17.10
CA ILE A 123 -2.40 6.03 18.27
C ILE A 123 -2.11 7.15 19.28
N GLU A 124 -3.15 7.85 19.71
CA GLU A 124 -3.02 9.06 20.53
C GLU A 124 -3.04 8.80 22.03
N ASN A 125 -3.57 7.64 22.45
CA ASN A 125 -3.77 7.29 23.85
C ASN A 125 -3.57 5.78 24.13
N GLY A 126 -3.47 5.43 25.41
CA GLY A 126 -3.23 4.06 25.85
C GLY A 126 -1.75 3.66 25.83
N ALA A 127 -1.47 2.39 26.15
CA ALA A 127 -0.11 1.85 26.18
C ALA A 127 0.54 1.80 24.79
N ASP A 128 -0.28 1.77 23.72
CA ASP A 128 0.16 1.69 22.34
C ASP A 128 0.42 3.07 21.69
N LYS A 129 0.37 4.15 22.47
CA LYS A 129 0.58 5.52 21.97
C LYS A 129 1.89 5.65 21.19
N SER A 130 1.80 5.73 19.87
CA SER A 130 2.93 5.83 18.95
C SER A 130 2.45 5.97 17.50
N ALA A 131 3.32 6.44 16.61
CA ALA A 131 3.11 6.31 15.17
C ALA A 131 3.79 5.03 14.65
N THR A 132 3.13 4.36 13.71
CA THR A 132 3.68 3.18 13.02
C THR A 132 3.37 3.28 11.53
N CYS A 133 4.33 2.91 10.67
CA CYS A 133 4.10 2.85 9.22
C CYS A 133 3.22 1.64 8.91
N TRP A 134 2.06 1.84 8.29
CA TRP A 134 1.12 0.76 7.95
C TRP A 134 1.20 0.37 6.48
N ILE A 135 1.26 1.35 5.60
CA ILE A 135 1.45 1.15 4.17
C ILE A 135 2.71 1.90 3.73
N TYR A 136 3.60 1.14 3.09
CA TYR A 136 4.73 1.66 2.34
C TYR A 136 4.63 1.09 0.92
N ALA A 137 3.94 1.81 0.05
CA ALA A 137 3.71 1.38 -1.33
C ALA A 137 5.02 1.37 -2.15
N LEU A 138 4.88 1.19 -3.47
CA LEU A 138 6.02 1.31 -4.37
C LEU A 138 6.56 2.75 -4.38
N LYS A 139 7.89 2.87 -4.44
CA LYS A 139 8.55 4.14 -4.75
C LYS A 139 8.16 4.59 -6.14
N LYS A 140 8.20 5.90 -6.40
CA LYS A 140 8.04 6.42 -7.76
C LYS A 140 9.05 5.71 -8.66
N PHE A 141 8.58 5.26 -9.80
CA PHE A 141 9.37 4.87 -10.95
C PHE A 141 8.86 5.69 -12.14
N THR A 142 9.65 5.77 -13.19
CA THR A 142 9.31 6.50 -14.41
C THR A 142 9.01 5.52 -15.54
N GLY A 143 8.19 5.98 -16.50
CA GLY A 143 8.18 5.39 -17.83
C GLY A 143 9.60 5.45 -18.39
N GLY A 144 10.13 4.31 -18.81
CA GLY A 144 11.42 4.24 -19.48
C GLY A 144 11.24 4.37 -20.99
N LEU A 145 12.07 3.66 -21.73
CA LEU A 145 11.93 3.48 -23.17
C LEU A 145 10.57 2.82 -23.49
N GLY A 146 9.60 3.60 -23.97
CA GLY A 146 8.31 3.09 -24.49
C GLY A 146 7.08 3.34 -23.63
N ASP A 147 7.08 4.31 -22.70
CA ASP A 147 5.82 4.85 -22.13
C ASP A 147 5.33 6.00 -23.03
N ASP A 148 4.20 5.78 -23.71
CA ASP A 148 3.67 6.70 -24.74
C ASP A 148 3.20 8.06 -24.19
N ASP A 149 3.04 8.19 -22.87
CA ASP A 149 2.67 9.44 -22.19
C ASP A 149 3.88 10.36 -21.95
N ASP A 150 5.11 9.82 -21.97
CA ASP A 150 6.34 10.59 -21.81
C ASP A 150 6.82 11.07 -23.19
N THR A 151 6.07 12.02 -23.76
CA THR A 151 6.48 12.75 -24.96
C THR A 151 7.83 13.44 -24.72
N ASP A 152 8.84 13.01 -25.47
CA ASP A 152 10.06 13.75 -25.80
C ASP A 152 10.93 14.24 -24.62
N ARG A 153 11.49 13.32 -23.82
CA ARG A 153 12.73 13.62 -23.11
C ARG A 153 13.89 12.85 -23.73
N GLU A 154 14.71 13.57 -24.50
CA GLU A 154 16.03 13.18 -25.04
C GLU A 154 17.06 12.73 -23.97
N ASP A 155 16.66 12.60 -22.70
CA ASP A 155 17.55 12.32 -21.59
C ASP A 155 17.40 10.85 -21.14
N ASP A 156 17.98 9.94 -21.93
CA ASP A 156 18.11 8.49 -21.71
C ASP A 156 18.84 8.11 -20.38
N VAL A 157 19.13 9.12 -19.55
CA VAL A 157 19.82 9.01 -18.27
C VAL A 157 18.87 9.22 -17.08
N THR A 158 17.76 9.93 -17.24
CA THR A 158 16.91 10.31 -16.09
C THR A 158 16.23 9.10 -15.44
N TRP A 159 15.79 8.11 -16.22
CA TRP A 159 15.16 6.90 -15.68
C TRP A 159 16.12 6.05 -14.83
N ARG A 160 17.42 6.05 -15.14
CA ARG A 160 18.45 5.34 -14.37
C ARG A 160 18.54 5.83 -12.93
N ARG A 161 18.17 7.08 -12.66
CA ARG A 161 18.18 7.68 -11.31
C ARG A 161 17.19 7.02 -10.35
N TYR A 162 16.20 6.31 -10.88
CA TYR A 162 15.17 5.61 -10.10
C TYR A 162 15.61 4.22 -9.62
N PHE A 163 16.75 3.70 -10.10
CA PHE A 163 17.31 2.44 -9.61
C PHE A 163 18.11 2.66 -8.33
N LEU A 164 18.07 1.66 -7.45
CA LEU A 164 18.88 1.65 -6.23
C LEU A 164 20.34 1.27 -6.50
N LYS A 165 20.61 0.64 -7.64
CA LYS A 165 21.91 0.14 -8.11
C LYS A 165 21.96 0.15 -9.64
N PRO A 166 23.15 0.14 -10.27
CA PRO A 166 23.29 -0.03 -11.72
C PRO A 166 22.54 -1.26 -12.25
N LEU A 167 21.99 -1.16 -13.46
CA LEU A 167 21.23 -2.24 -14.08
C LEU A 167 22.11 -3.46 -14.37
N GLU A 168 23.40 -3.24 -14.62
CA GLU A 168 24.41 -4.27 -14.89
C GLU A 168 24.63 -5.18 -13.68
N GLU A 169 24.25 -4.76 -12.47
CA GLU A 169 24.27 -5.58 -11.26
C GLU A 169 22.99 -6.40 -11.06
N ALA A 170 21.96 -6.21 -11.90
CA ALA A 170 20.71 -6.95 -11.79
C ALA A 170 20.92 -8.41 -12.22
N LYS A 171 20.57 -9.34 -11.32
CA LYS A 171 20.60 -10.79 -11.61
C LYS A 171 19.34 -11.27 -12.32
N TRP A 172 18.23 -10.55 -12.12
CA TRP A 172 16.89 -10.94 -12.57
C TRP A 172 16.14 -9.72 -13.07
N VAL A 173 15.37 -9.90 -14.14
CA VAL A 173 14.43 -8.90 -14.67
C VAL A 173 13.03 -9.47 -14.56
N VAL A 174 12.16 -8.79 -13.83
CA VAL A 174 10.75 -9.18 -13.67
C VAL A 174 9.91 -8.24 -14.55
N CYS A 175 9.32 -8.79 -15.61
CA CYS A 175 8.42 -8.07 -16.49
C CYS A 175 6.97 -8.41 -16.15
N THR A 176 6.15 -7.39 -15.93
CA THR A 176 4.71 -7.54 -15.66
C THR A 176 3.90 -6.69 -16.64
N ARG A 177 2.61 -7.02 -16.79
CA ARG A 177 1.71 -6.16 -17.58
C ARG A 177 1.27 -4.97 -16.70
N LYS A 178 1.35 -3.76 -17.25
CA LYS A 178 0.80 -2.55 -16.64
C LYS A 178 -0.73 -2.64 -16.75
N ALA A 179 -1.39 -3.00 -15.66
CA ALA A 179 -2.85 -2.96 -15.60
C ALA A 179 -3.33 -1.50 -15.68
N ASN A 180 -4.36 -1.24 -16.49
CA ASN A 180 -4.92 0.09 -16.65
C ASN A 180 -6.04 0.30 -15.61
N GLY A 181 -5.73 0.98 -14.52
CA GLY A 181 -6.66 1.24 -13.43
C GLY A 181 -6.04 2.14 -12.35
N GLU A 182 -6.73 2.24 -11.21
CA GLU A 182 -6.27 3.03 -10.07
C GLU A 182 -5.33 2.23 -9.16
N ALA A 183 -4.33 2.90 -8.61
CA ALA A 183 -3.43 2.29 -7.64
C ALA A 183 -4.15 2.09 -6.29
N GLY A 184 -4.40 0.84 -5.95
CA GLY A 184 -4.92 0.41 -4.65
C GLY A 184 -3.81 -0.15 -3.76
N HIS A 185 -3.78 0.28 -2.50
CA HIS A 185 -2.88 -0.26 -1.49
C HIS A 185 -3.66 -0.97 -0.41
N PHE A 186 -3.03 -1.99 0.18
CA PHE A 186 -3.62 -2.78 1.24
C PHE A 186 -2.54 -3.25 2.22
N SER A 187 -2.90 -3.28 3.50
CA SER A 187 -2.14 -3.91 4.57
C SER A 187 -3.09 -4.46 5.64
N CYS A 188 -2.63 -5.46 6.36
CA CYS A 188 -3.32 -5.99 7.54
C CYS A 188 -2.31 -6.04 8.70
N ARG A 189 -2.72 -5.56 9.87
CA ARG A 189 -1.87 -5.55 11.07
C ARG A 189 -2.69 -5.89 12.31
N LYS A 190 -2.02 -6.47 13.31
CA LYS A 190 -2.63 -6.71 14.62
C LYS A 190 -2.41 -5.50 15.52
N LEU A 191 -3.47 -4.98 16.12
CA LEU A 191 -3.46 -3.87 17.07
C LEU A 191 -4.32 -4.24 18.28
N ALA A 192 -3.75 -4.19 19.48
CA ALA A 192 -4.42 -4.57 20.73
C ALA A 192 -5.19 -5.90 20.64
N GLY A 193 -4.62 -6.91 19.98
CA GLY A 193 -5.24 -8.22 19.81
C GLY A 193 -6.15 -8.36 18.59
N HIS A 194 -6.55 -7.27 17.94
CA HIS A 194 -7.47 -7.28 16.80
C HIS A 194 -6.74 -7.14 15.46
N TYR A 195 -7.19 -7.85 14.44
CA TYR A 195 -6.75 -7.58 13.07
C TYR A 195 -7.44 -6.34 12.54
N MET A 196 -6.63 -5.43 12.02
CA MET A 196 -7.05 -4.16 11.46
C MET A 196 -6.58 -4.11 10.01
N LEU A 197 -7.46 -3.69 9.13
CA LEU A 197 -7.16 -3.50 7.72
C LEU A 197 -6.84 -2.03 7.50
N CYS A 198 -5.90 -1.76 6.61
CA CYS A 198 -5.73 -0.45 6.05
C CYS A 198 -5.62 -0.57 4.55
N ALA A 199 -6.47 0.19 3.84
CA ALA A 199 -6.46 0.25 2.40
C ALA A 199 -6.73 1.68 1.93
N GLY A 200 -6.41 1.93 0.66
CA GLY A 200 -6.60 3.26 0.10
C GLY A 200 -6.02 3.42 -1.29
N SER A 201 -6.13 4.65 -1.79
CA SER A 201 -5.56 5.04 -3.07
C SER A 201 -4.10 5.49 -2.92
N LYS A 202 -3.52 6.02 -4.00
CA LYS A 202 -2.19 6.65 -3.99
C LYS A 202 -1.93 7.60 -2.81
N ASN A 203 -2.94 8.38 -2.42
CA ASN A 203 -2.75 9.58 -1.56
C ASN A 203 -3.63 9.63 -0.31
N VAL A 204 -4.59 8.72 -0.18
CA VAL A 204 -5.58 8.71 0.91
C VAL A 204 -5.83 7.27 1.31
N HIS A 205 -5.67 6.99 2.60
CA HIS A 205 -5.93 5.67 3.17
C HIS A 205 -6.89 5.74 4.35
N MET A 206 -7.48 4.60 4.69
CA MET A 206 -8.37 4.43 5.83
C MET A 206 -8.06 3.14 6.56
N VAL A 207 -8.38 3.12 7.85
CA VAL A 207 -8.39 1.90 8.67
C VAL A 207 -9.82 1.45 8.89
N PHE A 208 -10.06 0.14 8.78
CA PHE A 208 -11.37 -0.48 8.93
C PHE A 208 -11.24 -1.94 9.35
N ARG A 209 -12.34 -2.54 9.82
CA ARG A 209 -12.47 -3.98 10.05
C ARG A 209 -13.63 -4.57 9.25
N THR A 210 -14.68 -3.79 9.06
CA THR A 210 -15.92 -4.21 8.39
C THR A 210 -16.32 -3.21 7.30
N ARG A 211 -17.31 -3.60 6.46
CA ARG A 211 -17.91 -2.70 5.47
C ARG A 211 -18.55 -1.46 6.12
N ASP A 212 -19.14 -1.63 7.31
CA ASP A 212 -19.74 -0.51 8.05
C ASP A 212 -18.70 0.50 8.52
N ASP A 213 -17.50 0.05 8.91
CA ASP A 213 -16.40 0.94 9.27
C ASP A 213 -15.99 1.84 8.09
N ILE A 214 -15.97 1.31 6.86
CA ILE A 214 -15.69 2.09 5.64
C ILE A 214 -16.72 3.21 5.47
N ASN A 215 -18.00 2.91 5.74
CA ASN A 215 -19.09 3.87 5.59
C ASN A 215 -19.02 5.02 6.60
N LYS A 216 -18.35 4.85 7.76
CA LYS A 216 -18.20 5.92 8.77
C LYS A 216 -17.36 7.11 8.30
N TYR A 217 -16.50 6.93 7.29
CA TYR A 217 -15.72 8.03 6.73
C TYR A 217 -16.57 8.90 5.81
N GLN A 218 -17.14 10.01 6.30
CA GLN A 218 -18.07 10.83 5.50
C GLN A 218 -17.39 11.89 4.60
N ASP A 219 -16.11 12.19 4.83
CA ASP A 219 -15.39 13.21 4.06
C ASP A 219 -15.17 12.74 2.61
N GLY A 220 -15.51 13.62 1.65
CA GLY A 220 -15.37 13.37 0.20
C GLY A 220 -13.94 13.06 -0.24
N ARG A 221 -12.90 13.39 0.54
CA ARG A 221 -11.52 12.97 0.24
C ARG A 221 -11.33 11.45 0.18
N PHE A 222 -12.20 10.70 0.84
CA PHE A 222 -12.10 9.24 0.93
C PHE A 222 -12.78 8.49 -0.20
N LEU A 223 -13.42 9.17 -1.18
CA LEU A 223 -14.21 8.52 -2.23
C LEU A 223 -13.46 7.36 -2.92
N VAL A 224 -12.28 7.63 -3.49
CA VAL A 224 -11.47 6.58 -4.15
C VAL A 224 -10.97 5.54 -3.15
N ALA A 225 -10.58 5.98 -1.95
CA ALA A 225 -10.09 5.07 -0.91
C ALA A 225 -11.18 4.09 -0.42
N LYS A 226 -12.46 4.51 -0.43
CA LYS A 226 -13.61 3.65 -0.12
C LYS A 226 -13.78 2.58 -1.19
N GLU A 227 -13.72 2.95 -2.47
CA GLU A 227 -13.82 2.00 -3.58
C GLU A 227 -12.74 0.91 -3.50
N VAL A 228 -11.49 1.32 -3.26
CA VAL A 228 -10.38 0.37 -3.04
C VAL A 228 -10.66 -0.53 -1.83
N SER A 229 -11.10 0.05 -0.71
CA SER A 229 -11.36 -0.71 0.53
C SER A 229 -12.50 -1.71 0.37
N LEU A 230 -13.56 -1.35 -0.35
CA LEU A 230 -14.67 -2.26 -0.67
C LEU A 230 -14.26 -3.36 -1.63
N ALA A 231 -13.41 -3.06 -2.63
CA ALA A 231 -12.83 -4.07 -3.50
C ALA A 231 -11.98 -5.06 -2.71
N VAL A 232 -11.14 -4.59 -1.78
CA VAL A 232 -10.37 -5.45 -0.87
C VAL A 232 -11.30 -6.34 -0.04
N MET A 233 -12.34 -5.78 0.59
CA MET A 233 -13.30 -6.58 1.38
C MET A 233 -13.96 -7.67 0.53
N THR A 234 -14.41 -7.31 -0.68
CA THR A 234 -15.04 -8.24 -1.60
C THR A 234 -14.08 -9.37 -1.98
N LEU A 235 -12.81 -9.04 -2.26
CA LEU A 235 -11.79 -10.05 -2.55
C LEU A 235 -11.57 -10.99 -1.37
N LEU A 236 -11.47 -10.48 -0.14
CA LEU A 236 -11.27 -11.29 1.07
C LEU A 236 -12.47 -12.20 1.38
N GLU A 237 -13.69 -11.69 1.19
CA GLU A 237 -14.94 -12.44 1.37
C GLU A 237 -15.10 -13.55 0.31
N GLU A 238 -14.65 -13.30 -0.92
CA GLU A 238 -14.69 -14.27 -2.02
C GLU A 238 -13.58 -15.34 -1.96
N MET A 239 -12.62 -15.23 -1.03
CA MET A 239 -11.54 -16.22 -0.89
C MET A 239 -12.10 -17.59 -0.45
N THR A 240 -11.62 -18.66 -1.07
CA THR A 240 -11.93 -20.02 -0.61
C THR A 240 -11.24 -20.32 0.71
N GLU A 241 -11.72 -21.34 1.45
CA GLU A 241 -11.09 -21.75 2.70
C GLU A 241 -9.64 -22.22 2.48
N GLU A 242 -9.34 -22.87 1.36
CA GLU A 242 -7.97 -23.24 1.00
C GLU A 242 -7.07 -22.01 0.78
N GLU A 243 -7.60 -20.96 0.16
CA GLU A 243 -6.88 -19.70 -0.02
C GLU A 243 -6.66 -19.02 1.33
N LYS A 244 -7.68 -18.95 2.19
CA LYS A 244 -7.57 -18.38 3.54
C LYS A 244 -6.51 -19.11 4.39
N ILE A 245 -6.54 -20.44 4.38
CA ILE A 245 -5.54 -21.28 5.05
C ILE A 245 -4.14 -21.01 4.49
N ARG A 246 -3.99 -20.94 3.15
CA ARG A 246 -2.72 -20.67 2.47
C ARG A 246 -2.10 -19.35 2.91
N TYR A 247 -2.92 -18.30 3.07
CA TYR A 247 -2.47 -16.99 3.52
C TYR A 247 -2.39 -16.85 5.05
N LYS A 248 -2.54 -17.95 5.79
CA LYS A 248 -2.55 -17.98 7.27
C LYS A 248 -3.56 -17.00 7.85
N LEU A 249 -4.66 -16.77 7.13
CA LEU A 249 -5.84 -16.10 7.65
C LEU A 249 -6.59 -17.15 8.49
N GLU A 250 -6.02 -17.51 9.65
CA GLU A 250 -6.62 -18.51 10.53
C GLU A 250 -8.02 -18.07 10.99
N ASN A 251 -8.86 -19.05 11.32
CA ASN A 251 -10.27 -18.89 11.73
C ASN A 251 -10.55 -17.82 12.80
N SER A 252 -9.54 -17.36 13.57
CA SER A 252 -9.72 -16.27 14.54
C SER A 252 -9.83 -14.88 13.90
N ALA A 253 -9.24 -14.66 12.72
CA ALA A 253 -9.39 -13.42 11.98
C ALA A 253 -10.79 -13.35 11.36
N LEU A 254 -11.26 -14.45 10.77
CA LEU A 254 -12.50 -14.53 9.98
C LEU A 254 -13.77 -14.78 10.81
N SER A 255 -13.69 -15.41 11.99
CA SER A 255 -14.86 -15.55 12.86
C SER A 255 -15.41 -14.22 13.39
N MET A 256 -14.68 -13.12 13.19
CA MET A 256 -15.14 -11.75 13.46
C MET A 256 -15.86 -11.09 12.25
N TRP A 257 -15.94 -11.76 11.09
CA TRP A 257 -16.40 -11.18 9.81
C TRP A 257 -17.77 -11.71 9.37
N ASN A 258 -18.28 -12.74 10.06
CA ASN A 258 -19.68 -13.19 10.01
C ASN A 258 -20.43 -12.64 11.22
#